data_AF-A0A9C7RKX3-F1
#
_entry.id   AF-A0A9C7RKX3-F1
#
_cell.length_a   1.000
_cell.length_b   1.000
_cell.length_c   1.000
_cell.angle_alpha   90.00
_cell.angle_beta   90.00
_cell.angle_gamma   90.00
#
_symmetry.space_group_name_H-M   'P 1'
#
loop_
_entity.id
_entity.type
_entity.pdbx_description
1 polymer ?
#
loop_
_entity_poly.entity_id
_entity_poly.type
_entity_poly.pdbx_seq_one_letter_code
_entity_poly.pdbx_strand_id
1 'polypeptide(L)'
;VEEGTGRMARVQGISIAGKTGTAQKAVEGKYTNHYHSIFVGFFPSDDPKYTILVHIDDPKGEYLGGEVAAPLFSKIVRVLTSKKIYKIKITKGVMPDLRGLSLKDALLILKSMGVADVKYKGEGVIVDQSPPPGSFEIKEVELTLQPK
;
A
#
# COMPACT_ATOMS: atom_id res chain seq x y z
N VAL A 1 -9.06 5.25 -0.20
CA VAL A 1 -9.90 6.12 -1.06
C VAL A 1 -10.74 5.24 -1.96
N GLU A 2 -11.98 5.03 -1.56
CA GLU A 2 -12.92 4.17 -2.29
C GLU A 2 -13.68 4.95 -3.37
N GLU A 3 -13.94 6.24 -3.11
CA GLU A 3 -14.73 7.12 -3.97
C GLU A 3 -14.01 8.42 -4.35
N GLY A 4 -14.55 9.15 -5.33
CA GLY A 4 -14.07 10.46 -5.77
C GLY A 4 -12.84 10.45 -6.68
N THR A 5 -12.28 11.63 -6.92
CA THR A 5 -11.14 11.88 -7.82
C THR A 5 -9.80 11.33 -7.31
N GLY A 6 -9.74 10.91 -6.04
CA GLY A 6 -8.53 10.38 -5.40
C GLY A 6 -8.30 8.87 -5.55
N ARG A 7 -9.05 8.17 -6.41
CA ARG A 7 -9.01 6.70 -6.54
C ARG A 7 -7.60 6.13 -6.75
N MET A 8 -6.73 6.84 -7.47
CA MET A 8 -5.35 6.40 -7.74
C MET A 8 -4.43 6.44 -6.52
N ALA A 9 -4.85 7.06 -5.40
CA ALA A 9 -4.13 7.01 -4.13
C ALA A 9 -4.34 5.68 -3.37
N ARG A 10 -5.23 4.80 -3.84
CA ARG A 10 -5.56 3.54 -3.16
C ARG A 10 -4.33 2.63 -3.04
N VAL A 11 -4.17 2.06 -1.85
CA VAL A 11 -3.28 0.92 -1.61
C VAL A 11 -4.12 -0.19 -1.00
N GLN A 12 -4.09 -1.37 -1.63
CA GLN A 12 -4.87 -2.51 -1.14
C GLN A 12 -4.41 -2.91 0.26
N GLY A 13 -5.36 -3.16 1.16
CA GLY A 13 -5.09 -3.53 2.56
C GLY A 13 -4.79 -2.36 3.49
N ILE A 14 -4.77 -1.12 2.99
CA ILE A 14 -4.51 0.08 3.80
C ILE A 14 -5.69 1.04 3.65
N SER A 15 -6.32 1.36 4.78
CA SER A 15 -7.36 2.38 4.86
C SER A 15 -6.73 3.77 4.67
N ILE A 16 -7.21 4.52 3.67
CA ILE A 16 -6.62 5.83 3.27
C ILE A 16 -7.76 6.81 3.08
N ALA A 17 -7.69 7.91 3.82
CA ALA A 17 -8.49 9.11 3.59
C ALA A 17 -7.59 10.18 2.98
N GLY A 18 -8.09 10.89 1.98
CA GLY A 18 -7.30 11.89 1.28
C GLY A 18 -8.10 12.77 0.36
N LYS A 19 -7.48 13.87 -0.05
CA LYS A 19 -8.08 14.93 -0.84
C LYS A 19 -7.15 15.32 -1.99
N THR A 20 -7.73 15.48 -3.18
CA THR A 20 -7.06 16.06 -4.34
C THR A 20 -7.11 17.59 -4.28
N GLY A 21 -6.03 18.22 -4.71
CA GLY A 21 -5.95 19.65 -5.01
C GLY A 21 -5.35 19.87 -6.39
N THR A 22 -5.93 20.80 -7.14
CA THR A 22 -5.38 21.29 -8.41
C THR A 22 -5.55 22.80 -8.40
N ALA A 23 -4.48 23.55 -8.60
CA ALA A 23 -4.54 25.01 -8.58
C ALA A 23 -3.77 25.61 -9.76
N GLN A 24 -4.36 26.57 -10.45
CA GLN A 24 -3.66 27.36 -11.47
C GLN A 24 -2.68 28.33 -10.82
N LYS A 25 -1.48 28.44 -11.40
CA LYS A 25 -0.48 29.41 -10.96
C LYS A 25 -0.83 30.79 -11.51
N ALA A 26 -0.75 31.80 -10.64
CA ALA A 26 -0.88 33.20 -11.02
C ALA A 26 0.51 33.81 -11.25
N VAL A 27 0.69 34.48 -12.39
CA VAL A 27 1.89 35.26 -12.74
C VAL A 27 1.41 36.65 -13.15
N GLU A 28 1.98 37.68 -12.54
CA GLU A 28 1.62 39.09 -12.82
C GLU A 28 0.10 39.37 -12.71
N GLY A 29 -0.55 38.76 -11.70
CA GLY A 29 -1.97 38.94 -11.44
C GLY A 29 -2.90 38.19 -12.40
N LYS A 30 -2.38 37.35 -13.31
CA LYS A 30 -3.16 36.54 -14.24
C LYS A 30 -2.93 35.05 -14.03
N TYR A 31 -3.99 34.26 -14.11
CA TYR A 31 -3.85 32.80 -14.15
C TYR A 31 -3.17 32.35 -15.44
N THR A 32 -2.27 31.39 -15.29
CA THR A 32 -1.51 30.78 -16.39
C THR A 32 -2.01 29.37 -16.67
N ASN A 33 -1.42 28.72 -17.67
CA ASN A 33 -1.59 27.29 -17.94
C ASN A 33 -0.58 26.42 -17.16
N HIS A 34 0.03 26.96 -16.11
CA HIS A 34 0.86 26.20 -15.17
C HIS A 34 0.05 25.85 -13.94
N TYR A 35 0.26 24.66 -13.39
CA TYR A 35 -0.57 24.11 -12.34
C TYR A 35 0.26 23.59 -11.17
N HIS A 36 -0.33 23.62 -9.98
CA HIS A 36 0.08 22.79 -8.87
C HIS A 36 -0.82 21.56 -8.81
N SER A 37 -0.21 20.37 -8.79
CA SER A 37 -0.91 19.10 -8.61
C SER A 37 -0.64 18.58 -7.20
N ILE A 38 -1.70 18.40 -6.41
CA ILE A 38 -1.60 18.14 -4.98
C ILE A 38 -2.45 16.93 -4.60
N PHE A 39 -1.90 16.09 -3.73
CA PHE A 39 -2.65 15.10 -2.99
C PHE A 39 -2.20 15.10 -1.54
N VAL A 40 -3.14 15.23 -0.61
CA VAL A 40 -2.89 15.07 0.82
C VAL A 40 -3.69 13.90 1.33
N GLY A 41 -3.08 13.08 2.19
CA GLY A 41 -3.79 11.95 2.78
C GLY A 41 -3.17 11.47 4.08
N PHE A 42 -3.98 10.75 4.84
CA PHE A 42 -3.61 10.10 6.08
C PHE A 42 -3.98 8.61 6.06
N PHE A 43 -3.15 7.81 6.73
CA PHE A 43 -3.33 6.36 6.83
C PHE A 43 -2.71 5.78 8.12
N PRO A 44 -3.25 4.67 8.66
CA PRO A 44 -4.61 4.16 8.44
C PRO A 44 -5.68 5.23 8.66
N SER A 45 -6.80 5.23 7.95
CA SER A 45 -7.76 6.35 8.02
C SER A 45 -8.61 6.37 9.30
N ASP A 46 -8.75 5.22 9.94
CA ASP A 46 -9.48 4.97 11.19
C ASP A 46 -8.67 5.35 12.44
N ASP A 47 -7.35 5.16 12.42
CA ASP A 47 -6.41 5.62 13.45
C ASP A 47 -5.13 6.17 12.78
N PRO A 48 -5.14 7.44 12.33
CA PRO A 48 -4.05 8.04 11.57
C PRO A 48 -2.70 8.00 12.29
N LYS A 49 -1.71 7.35 11.66
CA LYS A 49 -0.30 7.35 12.13
C LYS A 49 0.62 8.15 11.21
N TYR A 50 0.22 8.31 9.95
CA TYR A 50 1.01 9.00 8.94
C TYR A 50 0.13 10.00 8.20
N THR A 51 0.73 11.16 7.89
CA THR A 51 0.18 12.14 6.96
C THR A 51 1.22 12.41 5.89
N ILE A 52 0.82 12.38 4.62
CA ILE A 52 1.69 12.68 3.49
C ILE A 52 1.01 13.75 2.64
N LEU A 53 1.77 14.80 2.34
CA LEU A 53 1.47 15.76 1.30
C LEU A 53 2.38 15.47 0.10
N VAL A 54 1.78 15.28 -1.06
CA VAL A 54 2.48 15.25 -2.35
C VAL A 54 2.11 16.53 -3.08
N HIS A 55 3.12 17.33 -3.42
CA HIS A 55 2.99 18.52 -4.24
C HIS A 55 3.94 18.41 -5.43
N ILE A 56 3.38 18.51 -6.63
CA ILE A 56 4.13 18.52 -7.88
C ILE A 56 3.89 19.88 -8.51
N ASP A 57 4.98 20.64 -8.66
CA ASP A 57 4.97 21.94 -9.31
C ASP A 57 5.12 21.77 -10.82
N ASP A 58 4.23 22.44 -11.57
CA ASP A 58 4.22 22.50 -13.02
C ASP A 58 4.38 21.14 -13.74
N PRO A 59 3.52 20.15 -13.45
CA PRO A 59 3.57 18.85 -14.11
C PRO A 59 3.37 19.02 -15.62
N LYS A 60 4.07 18.19 -16.40
CA LYS A 60 3.93 18.17 -17.87
C LYS A 60 2.92 17.10 -18.27
N GLY A 61 1.99 17.45 -19.15
CA GLY A 61 0.88 16.57 -19.54
C GLY A 61 -0.29 16.69 -18.57
N GLU A 62 -0.69 15.58 -17.96
CA GLU A 62 -1.73 15.55 -16.93
C GLU A 62 -1.35 16.46 -15.75
N TYR A 63 -2.34 17.13 -15.17
CA TYR A 63 -2.12 18.09 -14.08
C TYR A 63 -3.06 17.91 -12.89
N LEU A 64 -4.14 17.12 -13.02
CA LEU A 64 -5.07 16.94 -11.92
C LEU A 64 -4.41 16.22 -10.74
N GLY A 65 -4.65 16.69 -9.52
CA GLY A 65 -4.14 16.07 -8.29
C GLY A 65 -4.44 14.57 -8.17
N GLY A 66 -5.57 14.13 -8.73
CA GLY A 66 -5.98 12.73 -8.78
C GLY A 66 -5.18 11.85 -9.75
N GLU A 67 -4.59 12.43 -10.79
CA GLU A 67 -3.90 11.71 -11.86
C GLU A 67 -2.38 11.77 -11.70
N VAL A 68 -1.85 12.86 -11.15
CA VAL A 68 -0.40 13.06 -10.98
C VAL A 68 0.04 12.80 -9.54
N ALA A 69 -0.51 13.52 -8.56
CA ALA A 69 -0.04 13.47 -7.18
C ALA A 69 -0.54 12.21 -6.43
N ALA A 70 -1.78 11.80 -6.66
CA ALA A 70 -2.37 10.62 -6.02
C ALA A 70 -1.63 9.29 -6.27
N PRO A 71 -1.21 8.92 -7.51
CA PRO A 71 -0.45 7.69 -7.71
C PRO A 71 0.94 7.74 -7.06
N LEU A 72 1.58 8.92 -6.98
CA LEU A 72 2.85 9.06 -6.26
C LEU A 72 2.64 8.85 -4.75
N PHE A 73 1.57 9.41 -4.16
CA PHE A 73 1.18 9.12 -2.78
C PHE A 73 1.04 7.60 -2.56
N SER A 74 0.32 6.89 -3.44
CA SER A 74 0.15 5.43 -3.35
C SER A 74 1.50 4.68 -3.33
N LYS A 75 2.46 5.09 -4.18
CA LYS A 75 3.81 4.50 -4.20
C LYS A 75 4.57 4.74 -2.89
N ILE A 76 4.51 5.96 -2.34
CA ILE A 76 5.16 6.29 -1.07
C ILE A 76 4.56 5.46 0.07
N VAL A 77 3.22 5.39 0.16
CA VAL A 77 2.54 4.56 1.17
C VAL A 77 2.99 3.11 1.07
N ARG A 78 3.03 2.53 -0.13
CA ARG A 78 3.51 1.15 -0.33
C ARG A 78 4.92 0.97 0.20
N VAL A 79 5.86 1.88 -0.09
CA VAL A 79 7.24 1.77 0.41
C VAL A 79 7.29 1.89 1.93
N LEU A 80 6.54 2.83 2.52
CA LEU A 80 6.49 3.02 3.97
C LEU A 80 5.90 1.81 4.70
N THR A 81 4.85 1.19 4.15
CA THR A 81 4.22 0.02 4.77
C THR A 81 4.95 -1.28 4.45
N SER A 82 5.69 -1.34 3.33
CA SER A 82 6.64 -2.42 3.07
C SER A 82 7.67 -2.52 4.20
N LYS A 83 8.04 -1.41 4.85
CA LYS A 83 8.94 -1.45 6.03
C LYS A 83 8.35 -2.12 7.26
N LYS A 84 7.02 -2.23 7.40
CA LYS A 84 6.40 -3.12 8.39
C LYS A 84 6.53 -4.59 7.97
N ILE A 85 6.42 -4.90 6.67
CA ILE A 85 6.69 -6.24 6.13
C ILE A 85 8.17 -6.64 6.36
N TYR A 86 9.11 -5.69 6.22
CA TYR A 86 10.54 -5.91 6.50
C TYR A 86 10.88 -6.11 8.00
N LYS A 87 9.93 -5.99 8.94
CA LYS A 87 10.16 -6.47 10.32
C LYS A 87 10.15 -7.99 10.43
N ILE A 88 9.55 -8.69 9.48
CA ILE A 88 9.63 -10.14 9.40
C ILE A 88 11.07 -10.48 8.99
N LYS A 89 11.81 -11.17 9.86
CA LYS A 89 13.13 -11.70 9.53
C LYS A 89 12.96 -12.81 8.49
N ILE A 90 13.08 -12.46 7.20
CA ILE A 90 13.03 -13.43 6.12
C ILE A 90 14.41 -14.07 6.00
N THR A 91 14.53 -15.30 6.47
CA THR A 91 15.69 -16.16 6.21
C THR A 91 15.32 -17.08 5.05
N LYS A 92 16.13 -17.10 3.98
CA LYS A 92 15.84 -17.91 2.79
C LYS A 92 15.69 -19.39 3.18
N GLY A 93 14.56 -19.99 2.83
CA GLY A 93 14.24 -21.38 3.15
C GLY A 93 13.70 -21.63 4.57
N VAL A 94 13.48 -20.59 5.39
CA VAL A 94 12.91 -20.69 6.74
C VAL A 94 11.53 -20.05 6.80
N MET A 95 10.56 -20.73 7.39
CA MET A 95 9.16 -20.31 7.42
C MET A 95 8.99 -19.08 8.31
N PRO A 96 8.56 -17.92 7.78
CA PRO A 96 8.27 -16.76 8.60
C PRO A 96 6.97 -16.94 9.39
N ASP A 97 6.79 -16.11 10.42
CA ASP A 97 5.49 -15.94 11.06
C ASP A 97 4.63 -14.96 10.23
N LEU A 98 3.62 -15.51 9.58
CA LEU A 98 2.67 -14.82 8.70
C LEU A 98 1.36 -14.48 9.42
N ARG A 99 1.20 -14.89 10.69
CA ARG A 99 -0.02 -14.63 11.45
C ARG A 99 -0.20 -13.12 11.68
N GLY A 100 -1.45 -12.68 11.62
CA GLY A 100 -1.83 -11.27 11.67
C GLY A 100 -1.69 -10.51 10.35
N LEU A 101 -1.12 -11.12 9.30
CA LEU A 101 -1.08 -10.52 7.96
C LEU A 101 -2.37 -10.78 7.18
N SER A 102 -2.59 -9.95 6.15
CA SER A 102 -3.57 -10.25 5.11
C SER A 102 -3.06 -11.35 4.18
N LEU A 103 -3.97 -12.08 3.53
CA LEU A 103 -3.61 -13.06 2.50
C LEU A 103 -2.66 -12.47 1.45
N LYS A 104 -2.94 -11.25 0.99
CA LYS A 104 -2.15 -10.60 -0.04
C LYS A 104 -0.70 -10.35 0.41
N ASP A 105 -0.50 -9.86 1.62
CA ASP A 105 0.84 -9.58 2.14
C ASP A 105 1.63 -10.87 2.33
N ALA A 106 0.98 -11.92 2.85
CA ALA A 106 1.59 -13.24 2.99
C ALA A 106 1.99 -13.85 1.65
N LEU A 107 1.11 -13.77 0.63
CA LEU A 107 1.44 -14.24 -0.72
C LEU A 107 2.61 -13.48 -1.34
N LEU A 108 2.73 -12.17 -1.07
CA LEU A 108 3.87 -11.38 -1.53
C LEU A 108 5.19 -11.86 -0.91
N ILE A 109 5.18 -12.13 0.40
CA ILE A 109 6.34 -12.67 1.14
C ILE A 109 6.71 -14.04 0.58
N LEU A 110 5.75 -14.96 0.51
CA LEU A 110 5.97 -16.33 0.03
C LEU A 110 6.50 -16.37 -1.41
N LYS A 111 5.95 -15.53 -2.29
CA LYS A 111 6.45 -15.36 -3.67
C LYS A 111 7.90 -14.86 -3.69
N SER A 112 8.26 -13.92 -2.83
CA SER A 112 9.65 -13.42 -2.74
C SER A 112 10.64 -14.47 -2.23
N MET A 113 10.15 -15.47 -1.48
CA MET A 113 10.92 -16.61 -0.99
C MET A 113 11.02 -17.76 -2.02
N GLY A 114 10.29 -17.68 -3.13
CA GLY A 114 10.22 -18.73 -4.15
C GLY A 114 9.24 -19.86 -3.83
N VAL A 115 8.32 -19.66 -2.88
CA VAL A 115 7.24 -20.61 -2.58
C VAL A 115 6.09 -20.36 -3.55
N ALA A 116 5.77 -21.36 -4.36
CA ALA A 116 4.74 -21.27 -5.40
C ALA A 116 3.43 -21.98 -5.02
N ASP A 117 3.49 -23.05 -4.22
CA ASP A 117 2.32 -23.81 -3.80
C ASP A 117 1.79 -23.27 -2.47
N VAL A 118 0.74 -22.47 -2.54
CA VAL A 118 0.11 -21.87 -1.37
C VAL A 118 -1.40 -22.13 -1.41
N LYS A 119 -1.87 -22.93 -0.47
CA LYS A 119 -3.29 -23.17 -0.22
C LYS A 119 -3.77 -22.27 0.90
N TYR A 120 -5.01 -21.82 0.83
CA TYR A 120 -5.60 -21.00 1.88
C TYR A 120 -7.09 -21.23 2.01
N LYS A 121 -7.62 -21.02 3.22
CA LYS A 121 -9.05 -21.12 3.52
C LYS A 121 -9.51 -19.99 4.43
N GLY A 122 -10.71 -19.49 4.17
CA GLY A 122 -11.31 -18.39 4.93
C GLY A 122 -10.98 -17.02 4.35
N GLU A 123 -11.36 -15.98 5.09
CA GLU A 123 -11.22 -14.57 4.71
C GLU A 123 -10.70 -13.76 5.90
N GLY A 124 -10.17 -12.56 5.64
CA GLY A 124 -9.68 -11.66 6.69
C GLY A 124 -8.18 -11.79 6.94
N VAL A 125 -7.79 -12.07 8.18
CA VAL A 125 -6.39 -12.13 8.63
C VAL A 125 -5.94 -13.57 8.88
N ILE A 126 -4.66 -13.86 8.62
CA ILE A 126 -4.09 -15.18 8.88
C ILE A 126 -4.03 -15.41 10.38
N VAL A 127 -4.71 -16.45 10.84
CA VAL A 127 -4.68 -16.89 12.25
C VAL A 127 -3.80 -18.11 12.44
N ASP A 128 -3.63 -18.90 11.39
CA ASP A 128 -2.84 -20.13 11.44
C ASP A 128 -2.11 -20.40 10.11
N GLN A 129 -1.00 -21.13 10.22
CA GLN A 129 -0.13 -21.47 9.09
C GLN A 129 0.49 -22.85 9.27
N SER A 130 0.69 -23.54 8.16
CA SER A 130 1.51 -24.75 8.07
C SER A 130 2.47 -24.62 6.88
N PRO A 131 3.78 -24.90 7.03
CA PRO A 131 4.47 -25.27 8.26
C PRO A 131 4.48 -24.16 9.33
N PRO A 132 4.76 -24.49 10.61
CA PRO A 132 4.89 -23.48 11.66
C PRO A 132 6.10 -22.55 11.42
N PRO A 133 6.12 -21.37 12.04
CA PRO A 133 7.27 -20.47 11.94
C PRO A 133 8.58 -21.15 12.37
N GLY A 134 9.65 -20.96 11.61
CA GLY A 134 10.96 -21.56 11.84
C GLY A 134 11.22 -22.87 11.10
N SER A 135 10.22 -23.48 10.46
CA SER A 135 10.41 -24.69 9.64
C SER A 135 11.30 -24.44 8.41
N PHE A 136 12.03 -25.45 7.97
CA PHE A 136 12.91 -25.39 6.80
C PHE A 136 12.28 -26.04 5.56
N GLU A 137 12.88 -25.81 4.39
CA GLU A 137 12.54 -26.47 3.12
C GLU A 137 11.06 -26.36 2.72
N ILE A 138 10.52 -25.13 2.82
CA ILE A 138 9.13 -24.84 2.51
C ILE A 138 8.87 -25.04 1.01
N LYS A 139 8.15 -26.09 0.65
CA LYS A 139 7.68 -26.35 -0.71
C LYS A 139 6.22 -25.94 -0.90
N GLU A 140 5.44 -26.17 0.13
CA GLU A 140 4.00 -25.94 0.18
C GLU A 140 3.66 -25.22 1.49
N VAL A 141 2.68 -24.31 1.42
CA VAL A 141 2.17 -23.58 2.58
C VAL A 141 0.65 -23.63 2.60
N GLU A 142 0.07 -23.94 3.75
CA GLU A 142 -1.36 -23.82 4.01
C GLU A 142 -1.62 -22.68 5.00
N LEU A 143 -2.59 -21.81 4.70
CA LEU A 143 -2.96 -20.67 5.53
C LEU A 143 -4.44 -20.73 5.91
N THR A 144 -4.75 -20.50 7.18
CA THR A 144 -6.12 -20.36 7.66
C THR A 144 -6.39 -18.91 8.03
N LEU A 145 -7.48 -18.34 7.52
CA LEU A 145 -7.87 -16.97 7.73
C LEU A 145 -9.20 -16.87 8.49
N GLN A 146 -9.31 -15.85 9.33
CA GLN A 146 -10.56 -15.49 10.02
C GLN A 146 -10.89 -14.00 9.85
N PRO A 147 -12.19 -13.64 9.80
CA PRO A 147 -12.62 -12.26 9.82
C PRO A 147 -11.99 -11.51 10.99
N LYS A 148 -11.66 -10.24 10.75
CA LYS A 148 -11.00 -9.37 11.73
C LYS A 148 -11.98 -8.87 12.79
#